data_AF-G9MQ95-F1
#
_entry.id   AF-G9MQ95-F1
#
_cell.length_a   1.000
_cell.length_b   1.000
_cell.length_c   1.000
_cell.angle_alpha   90.00
_cell.angle_beta   90.00
_cell.angle_gamma   90.00
#
_symmetry.space_group_name_H-M   'P 1'
#
loop_
_entity.id
_entity.type
_entity.pdbx_description
1 polymer ?
#
loop_
_entity_poly.entity_id
_entity_poly.type
_entity_poly.pdbx_seq_one_letter_code
_entity_poly.pdbx_strand_id
1 'polypeptide(L)'
;VSKKQTKKSFDARKSQLAIDFLQQLDAQITHGKIAELTQSTGGVKIVWSNTLKTTAGRANWKRETVVPKHTGDSANVDVKQYRHHSSIELSEKVIDDELRLLNVIAHEFCHLANFMINGIRDNPHGKEFKVWAAKCSQMYGSQGINVTTKHTYEIDFKYVWTCTACGCEYKRHSKSIDPKRHRCGACKALLEQTKPTPRQTPTSQLSEYQLFVKEQMKVVKSEHPNSPQKEIMRIIAERWAKVK
;
A
#
# COMPACT_ATOMS: atom_id res chain seq x y z
N VAL A 1 5.05 -17.30 16.63
CA VAL A 1 5.18 -17.15 15.16
C VAL A 1 6.00 -15.91 14.86
N SER A 2 7.01 -15.99 13.99
CA SER A 2 7.85 -14.82 13.64
C SER A 2 7.04 -13.76 12.87
N LYS A 3 7.28 -12.46 13.09
CA LYS A 3 6.65 -11.33 12.35
C LYS A 3 6.65 -11.52 10.83
N LYS A 4 7.69 -12.15 10.29
CA LYS A 4 7.81 -12.43 8.84
C LYS A 4 6.79 -13.47 8.36
N GLN A 5 6.49 -14.46 9.19
CA GLN A 5 5.57 -15.55 8.86
C GLN A 5 4.11 -15.10 8.96
N THR A 6 3.79 -14.27 9.97
CA THR A 6 2.48 -13.60 10.08
C THR A 6 2.21 -12.68 8.89
N LYS A 7 3.19 -11.86 8.48
CA LYS A 7 3.05 -11.00 7.29
C LYS A 7 2.80 -11.81 6.01
N LYS A 8 3.58 -12.88 5.79
CA LYS A 8 3.39 -13.75 4.61
C LYS A 8 2.00 -14.40 4.57
N SER A 9 1.51 -14.85 5.72
CA SER A 9 0.17 -15.44 5.84
C SER A 9 -0.92 -14.40 5.56
N PHE A 10 -0.77 -13.18 6.09
CA PHE A 10 -1.70 -12.08 5.80
C PHE A 10 -1.68 -11.69 4.31
N ASP A 11 -0.50 -11.49 3.72
CA ASP A 11 -0.34 -11.12 2.31
C ASP A 11 -0.96 -12.15 1.36
N ALA A 12 -0.96 -13.43 1.73
CA ALA A 12 -1.58 -14.49 0.93
C ALA A 12 -3.12 -14.44 0.90
N ARG A 13 -3.77 -13.90 1.94
CA ARG A 13 -5.24 -13.89 2.07
C ARG A 13 -5.90 -12.52 1.99
N LYS A 14 -5.12 -11.44 2.11
CA LYS A 14 -5.66 -10.06 2.23
C LYS A 14 -6.59 -9.66 1.09
N SER A 15 -6.32 -10.10 -0.14
CA SER A 15 -7.17 -9.78 -1.30
C SER A 15 -8.55 -10.41 -1.18
N GLN A 16 -8.62 -11.69 -0.80
CA GLN A 16 -9.89 -12.39 -0.63
C GLN A 16 -10.66 -11.81 0.57
N LEU A 17 -9.97 -11.61 1.68
CA LEU A 17 -10.54 -10.97 2.87
C LEU A 17 -11.14 -9.60 2.55
N ALA A 18 -10.49 -8.82 1.69
CA ALA A 18 -11.00 -7.52 1.27
C ALA A 18 -12.31 -7.61 0.47
N ILE A 19 -12.39 -8.58 -0.44
CA ILE A 19 -13.58 -8.84 -1.26
C ILE A 19 -14.74 -9.33 -0.37
N ASP A 20 -14.47 -10.33 0.47
CA ASP A 20 -15.48 -10.93 1.34
C ASP A 20 -16.06 -9.89 2.30
N PHE A 21 -15.20 -9.08 2.91
CA PHE A 21 -15.65 -8.07 3.85
C PHE A 21 -16.42 -6.93 3.16
N LEU A 22 -16.03 -6.54 1.95
CA LEU A 22 -16.79 -5.56 1.16
C LEU A 22 -18.21 -6.08 0.82
N GLN A 23 -18.33 -7.35 0.44
CA GLN A 23 -19.64 -7.97 0.18
C GLN A 23 -20.49 -8.02 1.44
N GLN A 24 -19.91 -8.35 2.59
CA GLN A 24 -20.61 -8.33 3.88
C GLN A 24 -21.10 -6.93 4.25
N LEU A 25 -20.25 -5.90 4.09
CA LEU A 25 -20.64 -4.51 4.33
C LEU A 25 -21.81 -4.12 3.44
N ASP A 26 -21.76 -4.40 2.14
CA ASP A 26 -22.86 -4.06 1.24
C ASP A 26 -24.15 -4.79 1.61
N ALA A 27 -24.08 -6.08 1.92
CA ALA A 27 -25.24 -6.86 2.34
C ALA A 27 -25.88 -6.35 3.64
N GLN A 28 -25.06 -6.03 4.65
CA GLN A 28 -25.56 -5.67 5.98
C GLN A 28 -25.89 -4.19 6.13
N ILE A 29 -25.14 -3.30 5.47
CA ILE A 29 -25.26 -1.85 5.67
C ILE A 29 -26.13 -1.19 4.59
N THR A 30 -26.04 -1.65 3.36
CA THR A 30 -26.73 -1.08 2.19
C THR A 30 -27.66 -2.06 1.48
N HIS A 31 -27.90 -3.24 2.07
CA HIS A 31 -28.80 -4.27 1.56
C HIS A 31 -28.53 -4.67 0.09
N GLY A 32 -27.25 -4.72 -0.30
CA GLY A 32 -26.82 -5.08 -1.66
C GLY A 32 -26.96 -3.94 -2.69
N LYS A 33 -27.31 -2.72 -2.26
CA LYS A 33 -27.56 -1.61 -3.20
C LYS A 33 -26.31 -1.20 -3.98
N ILE A 34 -25.11 -1.29 -3.38
CA ILE A 34 -23.88 -0.93 -4.10
C ILE A 34 -23.56 -1.97 -5.17
N ALA A 35 -23.72 -3.26 -4.87
CA ALA A 35 -23.57 -4.35 -5.84
C ALA A 35 -24.59 -4.21 -6.98
N GLU A 36 -25.86 -3.93 -6.67
CA GLU A 36 -26.90 -3.67 -7.67
C GLU A 36 -26.49 -2.54 -8.64
N LEU A 37 -26.07 -1.39 -8.10
CA LEU A 37 -25.69 -0.23 -8.91
C LEU A 37 -24.44 -0.49 -9.78
N THR A 38 -23.52 -1.34 -9.32
CA THR A 38 -22.24 -1.63 -10.01
C THR A 38 -22.27 -2.91 -10.85
N GLN A 39 -23.36 -3.69 -10.80
CA GLN A 39 -23.49 -4.99 -11.47
C GLN A 39 -23.14 -4.92 -12.96
N SER A 40 -23.65 -3.90 -13.67
CA SER A 40 -23.42 -3.70 -15.11
C SER A 40 -21.98 -3.32 -15.50
N THR A 41 -21.12 -3.07 -14.51
CA THR A 41 -19.69 -2.74 -14.70
C THR A 41 -18.74 -3.73 -14.03
N GLY A 42 -19.27 -4.84 -13.50
CA GLY A 42 -18.51 -5.92 -12.87
C GLY A 42 -18.29 -5.74 -11.37
N GLY A 43 -19.13 -4.96 -10.68
CA GLY A 43 -19.03 -4.74 -9.24
C GLY A 43 -17.98 -3.72 -8.82
N VAL A 44 -17.82 -3.52 -7.51
CA VAL A 44 -16.76 -2.68 -6.95
C VAL A 44 -15.42 -3.44 -7.02
N LYS A 45 -14.41 -2.84 -7.65
CA LYS A 45 -13.10 -3.46 -7.83
C LYS A 45 -12.18 -3.16 -6.64
N ILE A 46 -11.54 -4.18 -6.06
CA ILE A 46 -10.43 -3.98 -5.12
C ILE A 46 -9.12 -3.86 -5.92
N VAL A 47 -8.37 -2.77 -5.70
CA VAL A 47 -7.12 -2.50 -6.41
C VAL A 47 -5.99 -2.26 -5.41
N TRP A 48 -4.97 -3.11 -5.42
CA TRP A 48 -3.80 -2.93 -4.56
C TRP A 48 -2.76 -2.01 -5.21
N SER A 49 -2.28 -1.04 -4.45
CA SER A 49 -1.44 0.05 -4.92
C SER A 49 -0.14 0.17 -4.15
N ASN A 50 0.96 0.28 -4.89
CA ASN A 50 2.30 0.53 -4.36
C ASN A 50 2.66 2.02 -4.31
N THR A 51 1.80 2.89 -4.86
CA THR A 51 2.02 4.33 -5.00
C THR A 51 1.30 5.15 -3.94
N LEU A 52 0.23 4.61 -3.31
CA LEU A 52 -0.39 5.19 -2.12
C LEU A 52 0.58 5.13 -0.93
N LYS A 53 1.19 6.29 -0.61
CA LYS A 53 2.21 6.43 0.45
C LYS A 53 1.73 7.17 1.70
N THR A 54 0.64 7.92 1.59
CA THR A 54 0.15 8.82 2.65
C THR A 54 -1.29 8.51 3.09
N THR A 55 -2.00 7.69 2.33
CA THR A 55 -3.34 7.20 2.67
C THR A 55 -3.35 5.68 2.58
N ALA A 56 -4.16 5.05 3.44
CA ALA A 56 -4.28 3.60 3.46
C ALA A 56 -5.24 3.08 2.38
N GLY A 57 -6.25 3.87 2.03
CA GLY A 57 -7.22 3.57 0.98
C GLY A 57 -7.64 4.80 0.19
N ARG A 58 -8.40 4.55 -0.88
CA ARG A 58 -9.18 5.55 -1.62
C ARG A 58 -10.34 4.91 -2.37
N ALA A 59 -11.55 5.39 -2.11
CA ALA A 59 -12.72 5.11 -2.93
C ALA A 59 -12.70 5.95 -4.21
N ASN A 60 -12.89 5.30 -5.35
CA ASN A 60 -13.08 5.94 -6.65
C ASN A 60 -14.45 5.56 -7.19
N TRP A 61 -15.19 6.56 -7.68
CA TRP A 61 -16.47 6.34 -8.34
C TRP A 61 -16.65 7.27 -9.54
N LYS A 62 -17.20 6.71 -10.62
CA LYS A 62 -17.63 7.44 -11.82
C LYS A 62 -19.02 6.96 -12.22
N ARG A 63 -19.92 7.90 -12.49
CA ARG A 63 -21.24 7.64 -13.08
C ARG A 63 -21.21 8.03 -14.56
N GLU A 64 -21.53 7.08 -15.42
CA GLU A 64 -21.72 7.28 -16.86
C GLU A 64 -23.22 7.26 -17.18
N THR A 65 -23.69 8.22 -17.96
CA THR A 65 -25.07 8.26 -18.45
C THR A 65 -25.13 7.48 -19.76
N VAL A 66 -26.02 6.48 -19.82
CA VAL A 66 -26.30 5.72 -21.03
C VAL A 66 -27.53 6.33 -21.70
N VAL A 67 -27.33 6.88 -22.89
CA VAL A 67 -28.43 7.35 -23.74
C VAL A 67 -28.90 6.16 -24.58
N PRO A 68 -30.15 5.70 -24.46
CA PRO A 68 -30.68 4.64 -25.32
C PRO A 68 -30.66 5.12 -26.78
N LYS A 69 -30.20 4.27 -27.71
CA LYS A 69 -30.43 4.54 -29.14
C LYS A 69 -31.91 4.29 -29.41
N HIS A 70 -32.67 5.34 -29.70
CA HIS A 70 -34.07 5.21 -30.12
C HIS A 70 -34.14 4.39 -31.41
N THR A 71 -34.75 3.21 -31.34
CA THR A 71 -35.29 2.49 -32.50
C THR A 71 -36.79 2.38 -32.32
N GLY A 72 -37.53 3.27 -32.96
CA GLY A 72 -38.97 3.13 -33.21
C GLY A 72 -39.92 3.74 -32.16
N ASP A 73 -40.86 4.51 -32.69
CA ASP A 73 -42.03 5.16 -32.10
C ASP A 73 -42.67 4.48 -30.88
N SER A 74 -42.19 4.83 -29.69
CA SER A 74 -42.97 4.68 -28.47
C SER A 74 -42.58 5.77 -27.50
N ALA A 75 -43.56 6.63 -27.20
CA ALA A 75 -43.50 7.63 -26.14
C ALA A 75 -43.41 6.91 -24.79
N ASN A 76 -42.20 6.46 -24.44
CA ASN A 76 -41.90 5.88 -23.15
C ASN A 76 -40.94 6.82 -22.42
N VAL A 77 -41.29 7.15 -21.19
CA VAL A 77 -40.62 8.14 -20.34
C VAL A 77 -39.11 7.92 -20.40
N ASP A 78 -38.36 8.99 -20.67
CA ASP A 78 -36.91 8.98 -20.91
C ASP A 78 -36.16 8.66 -19.60
N VAL A 79 -36.17 7.39 -19.18
CA VAL A 79 -35.50 6.91 -17.98
C VAL A 79 -34.00 6.88 -18.27
N LYS A 80 -33.29 7.92 -17.83
CA LYS A 80 -31.83 7.98 -17.87
C LYS A 80 -31.25 6.74 -17.19
N GLN A 81 -30.62 5.87 -17.97
CA GLN A 81 -29.89 4.73 -17.45
C GLN A 81 -28.47 5.16 -17.05
N TYR A 82 -27.96 4.64 -15.95
CA TYR A 82 -26.62 4.96 -15.46
C TYR A 82 -25.78 3.70 -15.27
N ARG A 83 -24.49 3.79 -15.60
CA ARG A 83 -23.48 2.79 -15.26
C ARG A 83 -22.58 3.37 -14.17
N HIS A 84 -22.41 2.63 -13.08
CA HIS A 84 -21.58 3.05 -11.96
C HIS A 84 -20.29 2.24 -11.96
N HIS A 85 -19.18 2.91 -12.25
CA HIS A 85 -17.85 2.32 -12.15
C HIS A 85 -17.27 2.67 -10.77
N SER A 86 -16.93 1.66 -9.98
CA SER A 86 -16.41 1.87 -8.62
C SER A 86 -15.17 1.02 -8.36
N SER A 87 -14.23 1.56 -7.61
CA SER A 87 -13.11 0.81 -7.06
C SER A 87 -12.69 1.32 -5.68
N ILE A 88 -12.12 0.43 -4.89
CA ILE A 88 -11.41 0.76 -3.65
C ILE A 88 -9.94 0.46 -3.90
N GLU A 89 -9.13 1.52 -3.95
CA GLU A 89 -7.68 1.41 -4.02
C GLU A 89 -7.12 1.26 -2.60
N LEU A 90 -6.24 0.28 -2.37
CA LEU A 90 -5.69 -0.08 -1.06
C LEU A 90 -4.16 -0.04 -1.09
N SER A 91 -3.53 0.53 -0.07
CA SER A 91 -2.07 0.65 0.00
C SER A 91 -1.40 -0.64 0.49
N GLU A 92 -0.56 -1.21 -0.37
CA GLU A 92 0.34 -2.35 -0.05
C GLU A 92 1.30 -2.05 1.11
N LYS A 93 1.64 -0.77 1.29
CA LYS A 93 2.70 -0.33 2.22
C LYS A 93 2.16 0.09 3.58
N VAL A 94 0.90 0.52 3.62
CA VAL A 94 0.26 1.00 4.85
C VAL A 94 -0.55 -0.12 5.50
N ILE A 95 -1.18 -0.99 4.71
CA ILE A 95 -1.99 -2.10 5.24
C ILE A 95 -1.10 -3.34 5.42
N ASP A 96 -0.75 -3.61 6.67
CA ASP A 96 0.16 -4.68 7.08
C ASP A 96 -0.49 -5.73 8.01
N ASP A 97 -1.73 -5.50 8.44
CA ASP A 97 -2.53 -6.42 9.24
C ASP A 97 -4.02 -6.40 8.85
N GLU A 98 -4.75 -7.41 9.32
CA GLU A 98 -6.17 -7.62 9.03
C GLU A 98 -7.08 -6.56 9.62
N LEU A 99 -6.90 -6.20 10.90
CA LEU A 99 -7.77 -5.21 11.54
C LEU A 99 -7.69 -3.86 10.82
N ARG A 100 -6.49 -3.47 10.41
CA ARG A 100 -6.26 -2.28 9.60
C ARG A 100 -6.93 -2.38 8.23
N LEU A 101 -6.82 -3.53 7.55
CA LEU A 101 -7.50 -3.75 6.27
C LEU A 101 -9.01 -3.57 6.39
N LEU A 102 -9.64 -4.21 7.38
CA LEU A 102 -11.08 -4.16 7.58
C LEU A 102 -11.55 -2.73 7.88
N ASN A 103 -10.86 -2.02 8.77
CA ASN A 103 -11.19 -0.62 9.07
C ASN A 103 -11.05 0.30 7.86
N VAL A 104 -10.02 0.12 7.03
CA VAL A 104 -9.84 0.90 5.79
C VAL A 104 -10.97 0.61 4.81
N ILE A 105 -11.31 -0.66 4.58
CA ILE A 105 -12.41 -1.02 3.68
C ILE A 105 -13.74 -0.44 4.17
N ALA A 106 -14.03 -0.53 5.47
CA ALA A 106 -15.25 0.06 6.03
C ALA A 106 -15.32 1.58 5.80
N HIS A 107 -14.20 2.28 5.93
CA HIS A 107 -14.11 3.72 5.62
C HIS A 107 -14.35 4.00 4.13
N GLU A 108 -13.65 3.30 3.23
CA GLU A 108 -13.81 3.51 1.79
C GLU A 108 -15.21 3.11 1.29
N PHE A 109 -15.81 2.09 1.92
CA PHE A 109 -17.19 1.71 1.67
C PHE A 109 -18.18 2.83 2.06
N CYS A 110 -17.96 3.51 3.19
CA CYS A 110 -18.78 4.66 3.59
C CYS A 110 -18.71 5.79 2.55
N HIS A 111 -17.55 6.00 1.92
CA HIS A 111 -17.42 6.92 0.79
C HIS A 111 -18.26 6.47 -0.41
N LEU A 112 -18.16 5.21 -0.82
CA LEU A 112 -18.97 4.68 -1.93
C LEU A 112 -20.48 4.80 -1.64
N ALA A 113 -20.93 4.48 -0.43
CA ALA A 113 -22.32 4.63 -0.03
C ALA A 113 -22.77 6.11 -0.14
N ASN A 114 -21.96 7.04 0.35
CA ASN A 114 -22.26 8.47 0.27
C ASN A 114 -22.34 8.95 -1.21
N PHE A 115 -21.41 8.50 -2.03
CA PHE A 115 -21.33 8.85 -3.46
C PHE A 115 -22.51 8.30 -4.25
N MET A 116 -22.81 7.01 -4.08
CA MET A 116 -23.71 6.26 -4.95
C MET A 116 -25.17 6.28 -4.47
N ILE A 117 -25.39 6.31 -3.16
CA ILE A 117 -26.74 6.28 -2.55
C ILE A 117 -27.22 7.69 -2.22
N ASN A 118 -26.40 8.50 -1.54
CA ASN A 118 -26.79 9.87 -1.20
C ASN A 118 -26.53 10.88 -2.33
N GLY A 119 -25.67 10.54 -3.30
CA GLY A 119 -25.34 11.42 -4.42
C GLY A 119 -24.41 12.58 -4.04
N ILE A 120 -23.83 12.58 -2.83
CA ILE A 120 -22.97 13.65 -2.32
C ILE A 120 -21.54 13.41 -2.77
N ARG A 121 -20.85 14.42 -3.32
CA ARG A 121 -19.48 14.26 -3.88
C ARG A 121 -18.46 15.27 -3.36
N ASP A 122 -18.95 16.40 -2.89
CA ASP A 122 -18.21 17.60 -2.49
C ASP A 122 -17.97 17.69 -0.98
N ASN A 123 -18.73 16.94 -0.18
CA ASN A 123 -18.54 16.83 1.26
C ASN A 123 -18.27 15.37 1.70
N PRO A 124 -17.05 14.85 1.46
CA PRO A 124 -16.74 13.42 1.58
C PRO A 124 -16.91 12.84 2.99
N HIS A 125 -16.73 13.65 4.04
CA HIS A 125 -16.87 13.26 5.45
C HIS A 125 -17.99 14.03 6.19
N GLY A 126 -19.02 14.43 5.44
CA GLY A 126 -20.20 15.15 5.93
C GLY A 126 -21.11 14.34 6.86
N LYS A 127 -22.33 14.83 7.08
CA LYS A 127 -23.32 14.20 7.96
C LYS A 127 -23.64 12.78 7.51
N GLU A 128 -23.81 12.58 6.22
CA GLU A 128 -24.22 11.32 5.59
C GLU A 128 -23.10 10.28 5.69
N PHE A 129 -21.85 10.68 5.46
CA PHE A 129 -20.70 9.83 5.75
C PHE A 129 -20.69 9.36 7.21
N LYS A 130 -20.92 10.28 8.17
CA LYS A 130 -20.94 9.93 9.60
C LYS A 130 -22.07 8.95 9.95
N VAL A 131 -23.21 9.03 9.26
CA VAL A 131 -24.29 8.05 9.42
C VAL A 131 -23.84 6.67 8.95
N TRP A 132 -23.21 6.55 7.78
CA TRP A 132 -22.66 5.27 7.31
C TRP A 132 -21.55 4.74 8.23
N ALA A 133 -20.66 5.62 8.67
CA ALA A 133 -19.58 5.29 9.60
C ALA A 133 -20.12 4.75 10.94
N ALA A 134 -21.17 5.38 11.49
CA ALA A 134 -21.83 4.92 12.69
C ALA A 134 -22.47 3.54 12.51
N LYS A 135 -23.17 3.31 11.39
CA LYS A 135 -23.76 2.00 11.06
C LYS A 135 -22.68 0.90 10.98
N CYS A 136 -21.59 1.15 10.27
CA CYS A 136 -20.49 0.19 10.15
C CYS A 136 -19.86 -0.11 11.52
N SER A 137 -19.60 0.93 12.32
CA SER A 137 -18.97 0.80 13.64
C SER A 137 -19.89 0.12 14.65
N GLN A 138 -21.20 0.35 14.57
CA GLN A 138 -22.18 -0.35 15.39
C GLN A 138 -22.27 -1.83 15.02
N MET A 139 -22.33 -2.14 13.72
CA MET A 139 -22.51 -3.52 13.26
C MET A 139 -21.26 -4.38 13.50
N TYR A 140 -20.07 -3.81 13.30
CA TYR A 140 -18.82 -4.57 13.32
C TYR A 140 -17.88 -4.15 14.46
N GLY A 141 -18.36 -3.39 15.45
CA GLY A 141 -17.55 -2.91 16.57
C GLY A 141 -16.94 -4.04 17.41
N SER A 142 -17.63 -5.18 17.55
CA SER A 142 -17.10 -6.38 18.23
C SER A 142 -15.88 -6.99 17.52
N GLN A 143 -15.69 -6.70 16.23
CA GLN A 143 -14.53 -7.11 15.44
C GLN A 143 -13.42 -6.04 15.44
N GLY A 144 -13.58 -4.96 16.23
CA GLY A 144 -12.64 -3.85 16.33
C GLY A 144 -12.77 -2.80 15.21
N ILE A 145 -13.88 -2.81 14.46
CA ILE A 145 -14.11 -1.83 13.39
C ILE A 145 -14.71 -0.55 13.99
N ASN A 146 -14.01 0.56 13.79
CA ASN A 146 -14.43 1.89 14.19
C ASN A 146 -14.08 2.90 13.10
N VAL A 147 -15.08 3.27 12.30
CA VAL A 147 -14.90 4.18 11.17
C VAL A 147 -14.89 5.62 11.67
N THR A 148 -13.74 6.28 11.54
CA THR A 148 -13.59 7.71 11.84
C THR A 148 -13.41 8.53 10.56
N THR A 149 -13.46 9.86 10.65
CA THR A 149 -13.31 10.76 9.49
C THR A 149 -11.85 10.96 9.06
N LYS A 150 -10.88 10.48 9.84
CA LYS A 150 -9.44 10.56 9.53
C LYS A 150 -8.83 9.17 9.61
N HIS A 151 -7.99 8.82 8.65
CA HIS A 151 -7.15 7.63 8.76
C HIS A 151 -6.04 7.87 9.81
N THR A 152 -6.38 7.68 11.09
CA THR A 152 -5.44 7.81 12.21
C THR A 152 -4.84 6.43 12.50
N TYR A 153 -3.93 5.97 11.64
CA TYR A 153 -3.16 4.75 11.88
C TYR A 153 -1.67 5.08 11.92
N GLU A 154 -0.94 4.43 12.81
CA GLU A 154 0.52 4.48 12.82
C GLU A 154 1.08 3.74 11.59
N ILE A 155 1.57 4.51 10.61
CA ILE A 155 2.21 3.95 9.41
C ILE A 155 3.60 3.45 9.80
N ASP A 156 3.83 2.15 9.66
CA ASP A 156 5.15 1.56 9.88
C ASP A 156 6.11 1.90 8.72
N PHE A 157 6.84 3.00 8.86
CA PHE A 157 7.86 3.37 7.88
C PHE A 157 9.10 2.49 8.02
N LYS A 158 9.50 1.87 6.91
CA LYS A 158 10.69 1.02 6.84
C LYS A 158 11.98 1.79 7.14
N TYR A 159 12.05 3.05 6.72
CA TYR A 159 13.22 3.90 6.92
C TYR A 159 12.84 5.21 7.61
N VAL A 160 13.65 5.61 8.58
CA VAL A 160 13.51 6.89 9.29
C VAL A 160 14.88 7.54 9.36
N TRP A 161 14.94 8.85 9.08
CA TRP A 161 16.10 9.67 9.34
C TRP A 161 15.73 10.78 10.32
N THR A 162 16.62 11.06 11.25
CA THR A 162 16.43 12.10 12.26
C THR A 162 17.48 13.18 12.04
N CYS A 163 17.06 14.44 12.10
CA CYS A 163 18.00 15.54 12.04
C CYS A 163 18.85 15.59 13.31
N THR A 164 20.17 15.72 13.13
CA THR A 164 21.14 15.73 14.23
C THR A 164 21.09 17.00 15.09
N ALA A 165 20.46 18.07 14.61
CA ALA A 165 20.36 19.34 15.34
C ALA A 165 18.97 19.58 15.93
N CYS A 166 17.92 19.54 15.10
CA CYS A 166 16.56 19.89 15.54
C CYS A 166 15.67 18.67 15.84
N GLY A 167 16.17 17.44 15.66
CA GLY A 167 15.41 16.22 15.95
C GLY A 167 14.27 15.91 14.99
N CYS A 168 14.03 16.71 13.94
CA CYS A 168 12.95 16.43 12.98
C CYS A 168 13.13 15.06 12.31
N GLU A 169 12.04 14.28 12.27
CA GLU A 169 12.02 12.96 11.64
C GLU A 169 11.53 13.00 10.20
N TYR A 170 12.23 12.28 9.33
CA TYR A 170 11.90 12.07 7.93
C TYR A 170 11.63 10.59 7.70
N LYS A 171 10.34 10.22 7.61
CA LYS A 171 9.91 8.83 7.47
C LYS A 171 9.65 8.47 5.99
N ARG A 172 10.14 7.31 5.52
CA ARG A 172 10.03 6.84 4.13
C ARG A 172 9.86 5.31 4.05
N HIS A 173 9.15 4.84 3.02
CA HIS A 173 9.03 3.41 2.71
C HIS A 173 10.19 2.85 1.87
N SER A 174 11.01 3.72 1.26
CA SER A 174 12.22 3.35 0.50
C SER A 174 13.45 4.04 1.08
N LYS A 175 14.65 3.51 0.78
CA LYS A 175 15.94 4.11 1.19
C LYS A 175 16.31 5.31 0.30
N SER A 176 15.45 6.32 0.23
CA SER A 176 15.56 7.42 -0.74
C SER A 176 16.34 8.63 -0.25
N ILE A 177 16.58 8.76 1.06
CA ILE A 177 17.38 9.86 1.60
C ILE A 177 18.84 9.40 1.67
N ASP A 178 19.67 10.00 0.83
CA ASP A 178 21.12 9.96 0.95
C ASP A 178 21.62 11.10 1.87
N PRO A 179 22.12 10.81 3.09
CA PRO A 179 22.68 11.80 4.00
C PRO A 179 23.83 12.63 3.44
N LYS A 180 24.55 12.15 2.41
CA LYS A 180 25.62 12.91 1.76
C LYS A 180 25.05 14.07 0.96
N ARG A 181 23.93 13.84 0.27
CA ARG A 181 23.31 14.80 -0.68
C ARG A 181 22.18 15.61 -0.07
N HIS A 182 21.46 15.05 0.91
CA HIS A 182 20.30 15.67 1.52
C HIS A 182 20.62 16.24 2.91
N ARG A 183 19.82 17.23 3.30
CA ARG A 183 19.90 17.92 4.59
C ARG A 183 18.51 18.14 5.16
N CYS A 184 18.44 18.48 6.44
CA CYS A 184 17.18 18.87 7.07
C CYS A 184 16.55 20.06 6.32
N GLY A 185 15.28 19.95 5.99
CA GLY A 185 14.53 21.03 5.34
C GLY A 185 14.45 22.30 6.19
N ALA A 186 14.33 22.14 7.52
CA ALA A 186 14.12 23.20 8.49
C ALA A 186 15.42 23.92 8.89
N CYS A 187 16.42 23.20 9.39
CA CYS A 187 17.65 23.80 9.92
C CYS A 187 18.91 23.52 9.08
N LYS A 188 18.78 22.82 7.95
CA LYS A 188 19.88 22.45 7.03
C LYS A 188 20.99 21.57 7.61
N ALA A 189 20.87 21.11 8.85
CA ALA A 189 21.80 20.16 9.47
C ALA A 189 21.72 18.75 8.82
N LEU A 190 22.64 17.88 9.23
CA LEU A 190 22.74 16.50 8.75
C LEU A 190 21.52 15.66 9.17
N LEU A 191 21.29 14.60 8.39
CA LEU A 191 20.25 13.61 8.63
C LEU A 191 20.92 12.25 8.87
N GLU A 192 20.63 11.63 10.00
CA GLU A 192 21.11 10.28 10.30
C GLU A 192 19.98 9.27 10.20
N GLN A 193 20.23 8.13 9.54
CA GLN A 193 19.24 7.07 9.48
C GLN A 193 19.09 6.45 10.86
N THR A 194 17.92 6.56 11.47
CA THR A 194 17.60 5.99 12.80
C THR A 194 16.84 4.66 12.68
N LYS A 195 16.17 4.40 11.55
CA LYS A 195 15.50 3.12 11.26
C LYS A 195 15.76 2.64 9.81
N PRO A 196 16.03 1.33 9.60
CA PRO A 196 16.66 0.47 10.60
C PRO A 196 17.97 1.12 11.06
N THR A 197 18.34 0.95 12.33
CA THR A 197 19.64 1.44 12.83
C THR A 197 20.73 0.90 11.91
N PRO A 198 21.52 1.77 11.25
CA PRO A 198 22.62 1.33 10.42
C PRO A 198 23.48 0.41 11.28
N ARG A 199 23.72 -0.81 10.78
CA ARG A 199 24.74 -1.65 11.37
C ARG A 199 26.00 -0.80 11.30
N GLN A 200 26.58 -0.46 12.46
CA GLN A 200 27.93 0.08 12.50
C GLN A 200 28.79 -0.98 11.82
N THR A 201 29.05 -0.81 10.52
CA THR A 201 30.20 -1.46 9.92
C THR A 201 31.37 -0.88 10.69
N PRO A 202 32.09 -1.68 11.47
CA PRO A 202 33.34 -1.21 12.05
C PRO A 202 34.10 -0.60 10.89
N THR A 203 34.53 0.64 11.07
CA THR A 203 35.43 1.32 10.15
C THR A 203 36.56 0.36 9.78
N SER A 204 36.50 -0.12 8.54
CA SER A 204 37.63 -0.60 7.74
C SER A 204 38.61 -1.59 8.37
N GLN A 205 38.17 -2.79 8.71
CA GLN A 205 38.97 -3.96 8.36
C GLN A 205 38.10 -4.89 7.52
N LEU A 206 38.32 -4.87 6.20
CA LEU A 206 37.80 -5.90 5.32
C LEU A 206 38.27 -7.25 5.86
N SER A 207 37.39 -8.25 5.90
CA SER A 207 37.83 -9.58 6.30
C SER A 207 38.91 -10.08 5.34
N GLU A 208 39.77 -10.98 5.80
CA GLU A 208 40.83 -11.56 4.98
C GLU A 208 40.28 -12.11 3.64
N TYR A 209 39.10 -12.75 3.69
CA TYR A 209 38.38 -13.19 2.49
C TYR A 209 37.97 -12.04 1.57
N GLN A 210 37.49 -10.93 2.11
CA GLN A 210 37.08 -9.77 1.30
C GLN A 210 38.28 -9.08 0.64
N LEU A 211 39.42 -9.02 1.32
CA LEU A 211 40.69 -8.55 0.73
C LEU A 211 41.13 -9.49 -0.39
N PHE A 212 41.10 -10.81 -0.14
CA PHE A 212 41.45 -11.82 -1.12
C PHE A 212 40.57 -11.76 -2.37
N VAL A 213 39.25 -11.65 -2.20
CA VAL A 213 38.31 -11.51 -3.33
C VAL A 213 38.63 -10.25 -4.13
N LYS A 214 38.93 -9.13 -3.47
CA LYS A 214 39.27 -7.87 -4.17
C LYS A 214 40.53 -8.00 -5.02
N GLU A 215 41.56 -8.68 -4.49
CA GLU A 215 42.82 -8.96 -5.19
C GLU A 215 42.59 -9.91 -6.38
N GLN A 216 41.93 -11.04 -6.14
CA GLN A 216 41.72 -12.10 -7.14
C GLN A 216 40.70 -11.75 -8.22
N MET A 217 39.77 -10.82 -7.96
CA MET A 217 38.74 -10.45 -8.93
C MET A 217 39.33 -9.87 -10.23
N LYS A 218 40.41 -9.08 -10.14
CA LYS A 218 41.07 -8.55 -11.34
C LYS A 218 41.78 -9.66 -12.12
N VAL A 219 42.50 -10.53 -11.42
CA VAL A 219 43.27 -11.64 -12.00
C VAL A 219 42.35 -12.64 -12.70
N VAL A 220 41.30 -13.10 -12.01
CA VAL A 220 40.35 -14.07 -12.57
C VAL A 220 39.57 -13.48 -13.75
N LYS A 221 39.27 -12.18 -13.73
CA LYS A 221 38.64 -11.51 -14.88
C LYS A 221 39.56 -11.40 -16.09
N SER A 222 40.86 -11.18 -15.91
CA SER A 222 41.80 -11.16 -17.03
C SER A 222 42.05 -12.54 -17.62
N GLU A 223 42.04 -13.59 -16.79
CA GLU A 223 42.19 -14.99 -17.25
C GLU A 223 40.91 -15.53 -17.88
N HIS A 224 39.74 -15.00 -17.47
CA HIS A 224 38.43 -15.42 -17.93
C HIS A 224 37.55 -14.24 -18.39
N PRO A 225 37.95 -13.51 -19.46
CA PRO A 225 37.33 -12.25 -19.86
C PRO A 225 35.86 -12.36 -20.30
N ASN A 226 35.44 -13.54 -20.76
CA ASN A 226 34.06 -13.81 -21.22
C ASN A 226 33.24 -14.64 -20.23
N SER A 227 33.78 -14.94 -19.05
CA SER A 227 33.06 -15.77 -18.07
C SER A 227 31.99 -14.97 -17.32
N PRO A 228 30.80 -15.56 -17.08
CA PRO A 228 29.78 -14.95 -16.25
C PRO A 228 30.30 -14.65 -14.83
N GLN A 229 29.79 -13.59 -14.20
CA GLN A 229 30.21 -13.20 -12.84
C GLN A 229 30.08 -14.33 -11.81
N LYS A 230 29.07 -15.22 -11.97
CA LYS A 230 28.89 -16.41 -11.13
C LYS A 230 30.09 -17.35 -11.19
N GLU A 231 30.65 -17.53 -12.39
CA GLU A 231 31.79 -18.42 -12.63
C GLU A 231 33.09 -17.81 -12.10
N ILE A 232 33.30 -16.51 -12.29
CA ILE A 232 34.41 -15.77 -11.70
C ILE A 232 34.41 -15.91 -10.17
N MET A 233 33.24 -15.76 -9.52
CA MET A 233 33.12 -15.91 -8.08
C MET A 233 33.36 -17.35 -7.60
N ARG A 234 32.98 -18.35 -8.39
CA ARG A 234 33.26 -19.77 -8.12
C ARG A 234 34.77 -20.03 -8.10
N ILE A 235 35.49 -19.56 -9.12
CA ILE A 235 36.94 -19.70 -9.23
C ILE A 235 37.65 -19.00 -8.05
N ILE A 236 37.22 -17.79 -7.67
CA ILE A 236 37.79 -17.09 -6.51
C ILE A 236 37.54 -17.87 -5.21
N ALA A 237 36.36 -18.47 -5.04
CA ALA A 237 36.07 -19.31 -3.87
C ALA A 237 36.93 -20.58 -3.83
N GLU A 238 37.13 -21.25 -4.97
CA GLU A 238 38.04 -22.40 -5.09
C GLU A 238 39.49 -22.02 -4.78
N ARG A 239 39.94 -20.83 -5.21
CA ARG A 239 41.28 -20.31 -4.86
C ARG A 239 41.40 -20.03 -3.37
N TRP A 240 40.39 -19.41 -2.77
CA TRP A 240 40.38 -19.15 -1.32
C TRP A 240 40.46 -20.44 -0.50
N ALA A 241 39.74 -21.48 -0.91
CA ALA A 241 39.76 -22.79 -0.25
C ALA A 241 41.11 -23.51 -0.32
N LYS A 242 42.00 -23.12 -1.23
CA LYS A 242 43.38 -23.65 -1.34
C LYS A 242 44.40 -22.86 -0.54
N VAL A 243 44.09 -21.61 -0.20
CA VAL A 243 44.96 -20.68 0.54
C VAL A 243 44.66 -20.73 2.04
N LYS A 244 43.55 -21.36 2.43
CA LYS A 244 43.09 -21.54 3.80
C LYS A 244 43.25 -22.98 4.25
#